data_AF-A0A1F6NE33-F1
#
_entry.id   AF-A0A1F6NE33-F1
#
_cell.length_a   1.000
_cell.length_b   1.000
_cell.length_c   1.000
_cell.angle_alpha   90.00
_cell.angle_beta   90.00
_cell.angle_gamma   90.00
#
_symmetry.space_group_name_H-M   'P 1'
#
loop_
_entity.id
_entity.type
_entity.pdbx_description
1 polymer ?
#
loop_
_entity_poly.entity_id
_entity_poly.type
_entity_poly.pdbx_seq_one_letter_code
_entity_poly.pdbx_strand_id
1 'polypeptide(L)'
;MGLLSERSVDIRLLKISPENFAELIVLIYSEKINSNNALKILSEMIDSGVDMDPTHIMEEKGYGQVSDEGEITKIIEGVISSYPDQVAQFKAGKEPVIRFLIGMIMKATEGSADPKLAEKLLREKLK
;
A
#
# COMPACT_ATOMS: atom_id res chain seq x y z
N MET A 1 16.84 -7.23 -3.47
CA MET A 1 17.20 -8.26 -4.46
C MET A 1 15.89 -8.99 -4.81
N GLY A 2 15.90 -10.13 -5.50
CA GLY A 2 14.67 -10.93 -5.71
C GLY A 2 14.43 -11.87 -4.52
N LEU A 3 13.16 -12.10 -4.15
CA LEU A 3 12.78 -12.90 -2.97
C LEU A 3 13.41 -14.30 -2.93
N LEU A 4 13.52 -14.98 -4.07
CA LEU A 4 14.13 -16.31 -4.16
C LEU A 4 15.62 -16.29 -3.79
N SER A 5 16.34 -15.25 -4.23
CA SER A 5 17.76 -15.09 -3.89
C SER A 5 17.93 -14.75 -2.41
N GLU A 6 17.04 -13.95 -1.84
CA GLU A 6 17.08 -13.56 -0.42
C GLU A 6 16.78 -14.76 0.49
N ARG A 7 15.85 -15.63 0.07
CA ARG A 7 15.45 -16.82 0.82
C ARG A 7 16.23 -18.08 0.47
N SER A 8 17.15 -18.00 -0.50
CA SER A 8 17.88 -19.16 -1.04
C SER A 8 16.93 -20.30 -1.47
N VAL A 9 15.78 -19.96 -2.05
CA VAL A 9 14.74 -20.91 -2.49
C VAL A 9 14.94 -21.21 -3.97
N ASP A 10 14.96 -22.49 -4.33
CA ASP A 10 14.97 -22.94 -5.71
C ASP A 10 13.57 -22.80 -6.33
N ILE A 11 13.48 -22.20 -7.52
CA ILE A 11 12.21 -22.01 -8.24
C ILE A 11 11.45 -23.32 -8.47
N ARG A 12 12.15 -24.46 -8.57
CA ARG A 12 11.55 -25.79 -8.75
C ARG A 12 10.82 -26.31 -7.52
N LEU A 13 11.10 -25.74 -6.35
CA LEU A 13 10.47 -26.11 -5.08
C LEU A 13 9.25 -25.23 -4.76
N LEU A 14 9.00 -24.17 -5.55
CA LEU A 14 7.85 -23.32 -5.35
C LEU A 14 6.57 -24.10 -5.57
N LYS A 15 5.65 -23.93 -4.63
CA LYS A 15 4.28 -24.43 -4.70
C LYS A 15 3.34 -23.32 -5.11
N ILE A 16 3.70 -22.55 -6.13
CA ILE A 16 2.85 -21.49 -6.70
C ILE A 16 2.43 -21.95 -8.09
N SER A 17 1.13 -22.14 -8.29
CA SER A 17 0.58 -22.47 -9.60
C SER A 17 0.67 -21.29 -10.57
N PRO A 18 0.78 -21.54 -11.90
CA PRO A 18 0.68 -20.49 -12.90
C PRO A 18 -0.60 -19.66 -12.78
N GLU A 19 -1.70 -20.30 -12.38
CA GLU A 19 -3.01 -19.67 -12.16
C GLU A 19 -2.95 -18.65 -11.02
N ASN A 20 -2.47 -19.04 -9.83
CA ASN A 20 -2.35 -18.13 -8.69
C ASN A 20 -1.32 -17.02 -8.94
N PHE A 21 -0.23 -17.32 -9.67
CA PHE A 21 0.71 -16.28 -10.07
C PHE A 21 0.07 -15.28 -11.05
N ALA A 22 -0.69 -15.76 -12.04
CA ALA A 22 -1.42 -14.90 -12.97
C ALA A 22 -2.47 -14.05 -12.24
N GLU A 23 -3.18 -14.62 -11.27
CA GLU A 23 -4.14 -13.89 -10.45
C GLU A 23 -3.49 -12.75 -9.66
N LEU A 24 -2.32 -12.98 -9.06
CA LEU A 24 -1.55 -11.92 -8.41
C LEU A 24 -1.24 -10.77 -9.39
N ILE A 25 -0.86 -11.09 -10.63
CA ILE A 25 -0.63 -10.07 -11.67
C ILE A 25 -1.93 -9.33 -12.03
N VAL A 26 -3.07 -10.02 -12.10
CA VAL A 26 -4.37 -9.41 -12.34
C VAL A 26 -4.77 -8.46 -11.21
N LEU A 27 -4.50 -8.79 -9.94
CA LEU A 27 -4.76 -7.89 -8.82
C LEU A 27 -3.97 -6.58 -8.91
N ILE A 28 -2.70 -6.66 -9.36
CA ILE A 28 -1.87 -5.47 -9.62
C ILE A 28 -2.44 -4.67 -10.80
N TYR A 29 -2.73 -5.34 -11.91
CA TYR A 29 -3.22 -4.69 -13.13
C TYR A 29 -4.58 -4.01 -12.95
N SER A 30 -5.45 -4.60 -12.12
CA SER A 30 -6.77 -4.06 -11.78
C SER A 30 -6.75 -3.03 -10.66
N GLU A 31 -5.57 -2.60 -10.21
CA GLU A 31 -5.37 -1.62 -9.12
C GLU A 31 -6.06 -2.02 -7.80
N LYS A 32 -6.30 -3.33 -7.61
CA LYS A 32 -6.80 -3.86 -6.33
C LYS A 32 -5.71 -3.91 -5.27
N ILE A 33 -4.45 -4.02 -5.67
CA ILE A 33 -3.27 -3.93 -4.82
C ILE A 33 -2.19 -3.11 -5.52
N ASN A 34 -1.35 -2.42 -4.74
CA ASN A 34 -0.16 -1.78 -5.26
C ASN A 34 1.08 -2.70 -5.19
N SER A 35 2.20 -2.24 -5.76
CA SER A 35 3.44 -3.03 -5.83
C SER A 35 4.01 -3.44 -4.45
N ASN A 36 3.81 -2.62 -3.41
CA ASN A 36 4.30 -2.94 -2.07
C ASN A 36 3.51 -4.10 -1.46
N ASN A 37 2.18 -4.03 -1.55
CA ASN A 37 1.29 -5.08 -1.07
C ASN A 37 1.39 -6.35 -1.92
N ALA A 38 1.61 -6.25 -3.22
CA ALA A 38 1.90 -7.39 -4.07
C ALA A 38 3.18 -8.14 -3.65
N LEU A 39 4.23 -7.42 -3.23
CA LEU A 39 5.45 -8.04 -2.73
C LEU A 39 5.23 -8.75 -1.39
N LYS A 40 4.39 -8.19 -0.50
CA LYS A 40 3.97 -8.86 0.74
C LYS A 40 3.22 -10.15 0.43
N ILE A 41 2.21 -10.10 -0.46
CA ILE A 41 1.42 -11.29 -0.86
C ILE A 41 2.33 -12.34 -1.48
N LEU A 42 3.20 -11.97 -2.43
CA LEU A 42 4.14 -12.91 -3.05
C LEU A 42 5.09 -13.55 -2.02
N SER A 43 5.51 -12.79 -1.00
CA SER A 43 6.33 -13.32 0.10
C SER A 43 5.58 -14.39 0.89
N GLU A 44 4.32 -14.15 1.24
CA GLU A 44 3.46 -15.14 1.94
C GLU A 44 3.25 -16.39 1.08
N MET A 45 2.97 -16.22 -0.22
CA MET A 45 2.81 -17.35 -1.15
C MET A 45 4.08 -18.22 -1.20
N ILE A 46 5.27 -17.60 -1.20
CA ILE A 46 6.55 -18.33 -1.18
C ILE A 46 6.78 -19.02 0.18
N ASP A 47 6.51 -18.31 1.28
CA ASP A 47 6.83 -18.77 2.63
C ASP A 47 5.89 -19.88 3.13
N SER A 48 4.66 -19.93 2.63
CA SER A 48 3.66 -20.94 3.03
C SER A 48 4.04 -22.37 2.62
N GLY A 49 4.86 -22.51 1.56
CA GLY A 49 5.20 -23.81 0.99
C GLY A 49 4.01 -24.58 0.40
N VAL A 50 2.86 -23.93 0.19
CA VAL A 50 1.65 -24.50 -0.43
C VAL A 50 1.09 -23.52 -1.47
N ASP A 51 0.19 -24.01 -2.32
CA ASP A 51 -0.45 -23.17 -3.33
C ASP A 51 -1.53 -22.30 -2.70
N MET A 52 -1.18 -21.05 -2.41
CA MET A 52 -2.07 -20.06 -1.81
C MET A 52 -2.70 -19.16 -2.87
N ASP A 53 -3.99 -18.90 -2.71
CA ASP A 53 -4.76 -17.91 -3.45
C ASP A 53 -4.34 -16.48 -3.01
N PRO A 54 -3.85 -15.62 -3.94
CA PRO A 54 -3.43 -14.26 -3.61
C PRO A 54 -4.59 -13.32 -3.25
N THR A 55 -5.79 -13.56 -3.79
CA THR A 55 -7.00 -12.80 -3.44
C THR A 55 -7.38 -13.08 -1.99
N HIS A 56 -7.30 -14.35 -1.56
CA HIS A 56 -7.54 -14.70 -0.17
C HIS A 56 -6.55 -14.02 0.79
N ILE A 57 -5.24 -14.04 0.47
CA ILE A 57 -4.22 -13.34 1.27
C ILE A 57 -4.50 -11.84 1.33
N MET A 58 -4.88 -11.24 0.20
CA MET A 58 -5.21 -9.81 0.14
C MET A 58 -6.35 -9.44 1.10
N GLU A 59 -7.43 -10.22 1.10
CA GLU A 59 -8.60 -9.98 1.95
C GLU A 59 -8.30 -10.24 3.42
N GLU A 60 -7.67 -11.36 3.76
CA GLU A 60 -7.36 -11.74 5.15
C GLU A 60 -6.41 -10.75 5.81
N LYS A 61 -5.41 -10.25 5.07
CA LYS A 61 -4.39 -9.33 5.58
C LYS A 61 -4.75 -7.86 5.41
N GLY A 62 -5.88 -7.54 4.78
CA GLY A 62 -6.26 -6.15 4.49
C GLY A 62 -5.27 -5.44 3.56
N TYR A 63 -4.63 -6.19 2.64
CA TYR A 63 -3.65 -5.64 1.69
C TYR A 63 -4.29 -5.01 0.45
N GLY A 64 -5.62 -4.97 0.38
CA GLY A 64 -6.33 -4.23 -0.66
C GLY A 64 -5.95 -2.75 -0.70
N GLN A 65 -5.97 -2.17 -1.89
CA GLN A 65 -5.79 -0.74 -2.09
C GLN A 65 -7.01 0.00 -1.53
N VAL A 66 -6.78 0.96 -0.63
CA VAL A 66 -7.85 1.81 -0.11
C VAL A 66 -8.12 2.89 -1.16
N SER A 67 -9.23 2.77 -1.86
CA SER A 67 -9.70 3.73 -2.86
C SER A 67 -10.96 4.48 -2.41
N ASP A 68 -11.55 4.13 -1.26
CA ASP A 68 -12.69 4.83 -0.71
C ASP A 68 -12.25 6.22 -0.21
N GLU A 69 -12.71 7.26 -0.90
CA GLU A 69 -12.36 8.65 -0.54
C GLU A 69 -12.77 8.99 0.90
N GLY A 70 -13.85 8.39 1.42
CA GLY A 70 -14.32 8.60 2.78
C GLY A 70 -13.36 8.05 3.83
N GLU A 71 -12.84 6.84 3.63
CA GLU A 71 -11.83 6.22 4.48
C GLU A 71 -10.51 7.00 4.45
N ILE A 72 -10.02 7.35 3.25
CA ILE A 72 -8.81 8.16 3.09
C ILE A 72 -8.99 9.52 3.76
N THR A 73 -10.16 10.13 3.63
CA THR A 73 -10.47 11.42 4.27
C THR A 73 -10.37 11.34 5.80
N LYS A 74 -10.91 10.29 6.42
CA LYS A 74 -10.80 10.09 7.88
C LYS A 74 -9.34 9.96 8.32
N ILE A 75 -8.53 9.24 7.56
CA ILE A 75 -7.09 9.10 7.84
C ILE A 75 -6.38 10.45 7.71
N ILE A 76 -6.69 11.22 6.66
CA ILE A 76 -6.16 12.57 6.46
C ILE A 76 -6.50 13.47 7.65
N GLU A 77 -7.74 13.45 8.13
CA GLU A 77 -8.16 14.23 9.31
C GLU A 77 -7.36 13.84 10.56
N GLY A 78 -7.15 12.54 10.77
CA GLY A 78 -6.28 12.04 11.84
C GLY A 78 -4.84 12.52 11.74
N VAL A 79 -4.27 12.52 10.52
CA VAL A 79 -2.90 13.04 10.27
C VAL A 79 -2.84 14.55 10.50
N ILE A 80 -3.80 15.33 10.01
CA ILE A 80 -3.88 16.78 10.24
C ILE A 80 -3.92 17.08 11.74
N SER A 81 -4.74 16.34 12.50
CA SER A 81 -4.85 16.50 13.95
C SER A 81 -3.57 16.10 14.70
N SER A 82 -2.79 15.14 14.17
CA SER A 82 -1.57 14.65 14.81
C SER A 82 -0.34 15.51 14.53
N TYR A 83 -0.37 16.30 13.45
CA TYR A 83 0.77 17.10 12.98
C TYR A 83 0.43 18.58 12.77
N PRO A 84 -0.09 19.29 13.80
CA PRO A 84 -0.55 20.67 13.66
C PRO A 84 0.55 21.66 13.25
N ASP A 85 1.80 21.44 13.69
CA ASP A 85 2.92 22.32 13.36
C ASP A 85 3.28 22.26 11.86
N GLN A 86 3.24 21.05 11.28
CA GLN A 86 3.50 20.84 9.86
C GLN A 86 2.38 21.41 9.01
N VAL A 87 1.13 21.30 9.47
CA VAL A 87 -0.03 21.94 8.86
C VAL A 87 0.14 23.46 8.84
N ALA A 88 0.56 24.07 9.96
CA ALA A 88 0.82 25.50 10.05
C ALA A 88 1.96 25.94 9.11
N GLN A 89 3.05 25.17 9.04
CA GLN A 89 4.16 25.44 8.11
C GLN A 89 3.71 25.39 6.64
N PHE A 90 2.87 24.41 6.27
CA PHE A 90 2.32 24.34 4.93
C PHE A 90 1.44 25.56 4.61
N LYS A 91 0.55 25.94 5.54
CA LYS A 91 -0.29 27.15 5.40
C LYS A 91 0.52 28.45 5.34
N ALA A 92 1.72 28.48 5.90
CA ALA A 92 2.67 29.59 5.79
C ALA A 92 3.47 29.60 4.46
N GLY A 93 3.16 28.70 3.52
CA GLY A 93 3.79 28.63 2.20
C GLY A 93 5.00 27.71 2.10
N LYS A 94 5.33 26.93 3.15
CA LYS A 94 6.43 25.97 3.11
C LYS A 94 6.00 24.67 2.42
N GLU A 95 5.83 24.76 1.11
CA GLU A 95 5.34 23.69 0.23
C GLU A 95 5.98 22.30 0.45
N PRO A 96 7.30 22.17 0.71
CA PRO A 96 7.91 20.85 0.90
C PRO A 96 7.36 20.04 2.08
N VAL A 97 6.73 20.70 3.07
CA VAL A 97 6.17 20.02 4.25
C VAL A 97 5.00 19.11 3.90
N ILE A 98 4.32 19.34 2.77
CA ILE A 98 3.22 18.46 2.35
C ILE A 98 3.70 17.03 2.08
N ARG A 99 4.95 16.85 1.61
CA ARG A 99 5.54 15.53 1.36
C ARG A 99 5.68 14.71 2.65
N PHE A 100 5.96 15.39 3.77
CA PHE A 100 5.98 14.75 5.08
C PHE A 100 4.58 14.25 5.48
N LEU A 101 3.56 15.11 5.33
CA LEU A 101 2.17 14.75 5.66
C LEU A 101 1.65 13.60 4.78
N ILE A 102 1.96 13.62 3.48
CA ILE A 102 1.68 12.50 2.56
C ILE A 102 2.37 11.23 3.06
N GLY A 103 3.63 11.32 3.48
CA GLY A 103 4.35 10.19 4.07
C GLY A 103 3.68 9.63 5.34
N MET A 104 3.09 10.50 6.17
CA MET A 104 2.35 10.07 7.36
C MET A 104 1.02 9.41 7.01
N ILE A 105 0.29 9.90 6.00
CA ILE A 105 -0.91 9.24 5.45
C ILE A 105 -0.55 7.86 4.91
N MET A 106 0.57 7.79 4.17
CA MET A 106 1.04 6.53 3.61
C MET A 106 1.45 5.53 4.67
N LYS A 107 2.03 6.00 5.78
CA LYS A 107 2.33 5.17 6.94
C LYS A 107 1.06 4.68 7.63
N ALA A 108 0.08 5.55 7.83
CA ALA A 108 -1.19 5.21 8.47
C ALA A 108 -2.03 4.22 7.67
N THR A 109 -1.85 4.19 6.34
CA THR A 109 -2.48 3.23 5.43
C THR A 109 -1.59 2.02 5.15
N GLU A 110 -0.41 1.92 5.77
CA GLU A 110 0.60 0.88 5.48
C GLU A 110 0.96 0.75 3.98
N GLY A 111 0.87 1.86 3.26
CA GLY A 111 1.10 1.90 1.83
C GLY A 111 -0.14 1.64 0.99
N SER A 112 -1.31 1.37 1.56
CA SER A 112 -2.51 0.96 0.81
C SER A 112 -3.26 2.08 0.09
N ALA A 113 -3.12 3.35 0.52
CA ALA A 113 -3.76 4.45 -0.19
C ALA A 113 -3.01 4.83 -1.47
N ASP A 114 -3.74 5.31 -2.49
CA ASP A 114 -3.11 5.90 -3.66
C ASP A 114 -2.42 7.24 -3.30
N PRO A 115 -1.11 7.43 -3.58
CA PRO A 115 -0.40 8.65 -3.22
C PRO A 115 -0.95 9.92 -3.88
N LYS A 116 -1.46 9.82 -5.12
CA LYS A 116 -1.99 10.97 -5.86
C LYS A 116 -3.34 11.40 -5.30
N LEU A 117 -4.20 10.44 -4.98
CA LEU A 117 -5.49 10.67 -4.34
C LEU A 117 -5.29 11.24 -2.92
N ALA A 118 -4.38 10.66 -2.13
CA ALA A 118 -4.05 11.16 -0.81
C ALA A 118 -3.53 12.60 -0.85
N GLU A 119 -2.63 12.94 -1.78
CA GLU A 119 -2.15 14.32 -1.97
C GLU A 119 -3.29 15.26 -2.35
N LYS A 120 -4.14 14.87 -3.32
CA LYS A 120 -5.29 15.67 -3.76
C LYS A 120 -6.21 16.01 -2.59
N LEU A 121 -6.67 14.98 -1.86
CA LEU A 121 -7.59 15.13 -0.73
C LEU A 121 -6.95 15.93 0.42
N LEU A 122 -5.67 15.72 0.71
CA LEU A 122 -4.94 16.50 1.72
C LEU A 122 -4.90 17.98 1.34
N ARG A 123 -4.58 18.31 0.09
CA ARG A 123 -4.56 19.70 -0.40
C ARG A 123 -5.94 20.34 -0.32
N GLU A 124 -7.00 19.60 -0.66
CA GLU A 124 -8.38 20.07 -0.56
C GLU A 124 -8.77 20.39 0.90
N LYS A 125 -8.32 19.58 1.87
CA LYS A 125 -8.56 19.80 3.30
C LYS A 125 -7.72 20.91 3.94
N LEU A 126 -6.57 21.22 3.35
CA LEU A 126 -5.62 22.22 3.89
C LEU A 126 -5.80 23.62 3.30
N LYS A 127 -6.54 23.77 2.20
CA LYS A 127 -7.04 25.06 1.73
C LYS A 127 -7.96 25.69 2.79
#